data_AF-A0A9D7QJH4-F1
#
_entry.id   AF-A0A9D7QJH4-F1
#
_cell.length_a   1.000
_cell.length_b   1.000
_cell.length_c   1.000
_cell.angle_alpha   90.00
_cell.angle_beta   90.00
_cell.angle_gamma   90.00
#
_symmetry.space_group_name_H-M   'P 1'
#
loop_
_entity.id
_entity.type
_entity.pdbx_description
1 polymer ?
#
loop_
_entity_poly.entity_id
_entity_poly.type
_entity_poly.pdbx_seq_one_letter_code
_entity_poly.pdbx_strand_id
1 'polypeptide(L)'
;MTRTGPTFDEALRDAIAYRNMPLERLQAHLRDAGITISMATLSYWQNGRSIPARASSIHAVTEIEIALGLEPDSLLNLLKQAKEERVGVRASGMARALPVSELVVNMARAFGLSFESGTRVVSLHCLLEVGPDGVERTQSVRSTLVASRAGVASFPIVHHQFVSDAVTPTVEAVLGCTIGRTLPMPDRQLQLAEVVLNRPLTRGQAAMAEYRVFWAPSTTPTTRHERSVARVLRELVLQVDFDPKRLPASVTYSVRNNYDDPPEAGVHLPLKVTGSSVQHVVFDAPRGVHGLHWSWDEEPDVLLAGQDG
;
A
#
# COMPACT_ATOMS: atom_id res chain seq x y z
N MET A 1 5.12 -19.45 8.78
CA MET A 1 5.75 -20.25 7.71
C MET A 1 7.18 -20.55 8.12
N THR A 2 7.49 -21.81 8.35
CA THR A 2 8.82 -22.29 8.73
C THR A 2 9.72 -22.31 7.51
N ARG A 3 10.81 -21.53 7.52
CA ARG A 3 11.77 -21.41 6.41
C ARG A 3 12.37 -22.78 6.08
N THR A 4 12.32 -23.19 4.82
CA THR A 4 12.62 -24.56 4.37
C THR A 4 14.03 -24.75 3.78
N GLY A 5 14.92 -23.74 3.87
CA GLY A 5 16.29 -23.81 3.33
C GLY A 5 17.19 -22.67 3.81
N PRO A 6 18.52 -22.72 3.52
CA PRO A 6 19.49 -21.73 3.99
C PRO A 6 19.28 -20.36 3.35
N THR A 7 19.64 -19.27 4.05
CA THR A 7 19.70 -17.94 3.45
C THR A 7 20.93 -17.82 2.55
N PHE A 8 20.97 -16.79 1.69
CA PHE A 8 22.14 -16.50 0.86
C PHE A 8 23.43 -16.36 1.68
N ASP A 9 23.39 -15.70 2.85
CA ASP A 9 24.58 -15.52 3.69
C ASP A 9 25.03 -16.81 4.37
N GLU A 10 24.09 -17.66 4.81
CA GLU A 10 24.37 -18.99 5.34
C GLU A 10 25.03 -19.86 4.26
N ALA A 11 24.42 -19.97 3.07
CA ALA A 11 24.95 -20.75 1.97
C ALA A 11 26.31 -20.26 1.47
N LEU A 12 26.51 -18.93 1.38
CA LEU A 12 27.79 -18.35 0.99
C LEU A 12 28.87 -18.63 2.05
N ARG A 13 28.55 -18.48 3.33
CA ARG A 13 29.48 -18.75 4.44
C ARG A 13 29.90 -20.22 4.45
N ASP A 14 28.95 -21.12 4.28
CA ASP A 14 29.18 -22.56 4.28
C ASP A 14 30.02 -23.00 3.07
N ALA A 15 29.73 -22.45 1.88
CA ALA A 15 30.50 -22.73 0.67
C ALA A 15 31.97 -22.27 0.78
N ILE A 16 32.19 -21.08 1.35
CA ILE A 16 33.54 -20.54 1.60
C ILE A 16 34.31 -21.43 2.58
N ALA A 17 33.66 -21.84 3.68
CA ALA A 17 34.26 -22.70 4.69
C ALA A 17 34.58 -24.09 4.12
N TYR A 18 33.65 -24.69 3.37
CA TYR A 18 33.82 -26.00 2.76
C TYR A 18 34.99 -26.04 1.76
N ARG A 19 35.16 -24.97 0.96
CA ARG A 19 36.28 -24.84 0.01
C ARG A 19 37.57 -24.35 0.65
N ASN A 20 37.56 -24.06 1.95
CA ASN A 20 38.67 -23.47 2.69
C ASN A 20 39.29 -22.26 1.96
N MET A 21 38.43 -21.42 1.37
CA MET A 21 38.83 -20.30 0.52
C MET A 21 38.75 -19.00 1.32
N PRO A 22 39.87 -18.39 1.76
CA PRO A 22 39.81 -17.12 2.45
C PRO A 22 39.25 -16.02 1.53
N LEU A 23 38.58 -15.02 2.13
CA LEU A 23 37.91 -13.95 1.38
C LEU A 23 38.87 -13.17 0.49
N GLU A 24 40.14 -13.02 0.88
CA GLU A 24 41.18 -12.38 0.08
C GLU A 24 41.44 -13.15 -1.23
N ARG A 25 41.41 -14.48 -1.17
CA ARG A 25 41.59 -15.34 -2.34
C ARG A 25 40.36 -15.29 -3.26
N LEU A 26 39.16 -15.27 -2.67
CA LEU A 26 37.92 -15.06 -3.43
C LEU A 26 37.91 -13.68 -4.11
N GLN A 27 38.35 -12.64 -3.41
CA GLN A 27 38.47 -11.30 -3.97
C GLN A 27 39.51 -11.23 -5.10
N ALA A 28 40.65 -11.92 -4.96
CA ALA A 28 41.65 -12.02 -6.01
C ALA A 28 41.08 -12.70 -7.26
N HIS A 29 40.36 -13.82 -7.10
CA HIS A 29 39.69 -14.50 -8.20
C HIS A 29 38.69 -13.59 -8.93
N LEU A 30 37.87 -12.85 -8.18
CA LEU A 30 36.93 -11.89 -8.77
C LEU A 30 37.67 -10.78 -9.53
N ARG A 31 38.81 -10.30 -9.01
CA ARG A 31 39.62 -9.29 -9.69
C ARG A 31 40.20 -9.82 -11.00
N ASP A 32 40.65 -11.07 -11.03
CA ASP A 32 41.17 -11.73 -12.24
C ASP A 32 40.06 -11.91 -13.29
N ALA A 33 38.81 -12.10 -12.86
CA ALA A 33 37.61 -12.08 -13.71
C ALA A 33 37.15 -10.65 -14.10
N GLY A 34 37.90 -9.60 -13.76
CA GLY A 34 37.57 -8.21 -14.07
C GLY A 34 36.52 -7.58 -13.16
N ILE A 35 36.16 -8.23 -12.05
CA ILE A 35 35.12 -7.79 -11.11
C ILE A 35 35.77 -7.18 -9.86
N THR A 36 35.49 -5.91 -9.61
CA THR A 36 35.98 -5.21 -8.41
C THR A 36 34.93 -5.22 -7.31
N ILE A 37 35.15 -6.02 -6.26
CA ILE A 37 34.36 -6.03 -5.02
C ILE A 37 35.30 -5.81 -3.82
N SER A 38 34.89 -5.02 -2.83
CA SER A 38 35.70 -4.80 -1.62
C SER A 38 35.60 -5.98 -0.64
N MET A 39 36.65 -6.21 0.15
CA MET A 39 36.65 -7.19 1.25
C MET A 39 35.51 -6.95 2.24
N ALA A 40 35.22 -5.68 2.56
CA ALA A 40 34.11 -5.32 3.44
C ALA A 40 32.75 -5.72 2.85
N THR A 41 32.58 -5.59 1.54
CA THR A 41 31.35 -6.01 0.84
C THR A 41 31.16 -7.53 0.92
N LEU A 42 32.21 -8.33 0.63
CA LEU A 42 32.15 -9.79 0.75
C LEU A 42 31.86 -10.23 2.20
N SER A 43 32.50 -9.59 3.17
CA SER A 43 32.24 -9.84 4.60
C SER A 43 30.81 -9.47 4.99
N TYR A 44 30.24 -8.38 4.47
CA TYR A 44 28.85 -8.01 4.73
C TYR A 44 27.85 -8.97 4.11
N TRP A 45 28.19 -9.54 2.95
CA TRP A 45 27.39 -10.60 2.32
C TRP A 45 27.42 -11.89 3.15
N GLN A 46 28.59 -12.33 3.60
CA GLN A 46 28.75 -13.52 4.43
C GLN A 46 28.05 -13.42 5.79
N ASN A 47 27.88 -12.21 6.32
CA ASN A 47 27.24 -11.96 7.62
C ASN A 47 25.79 -11.47 7.51
N GLY A 48 25.18 -11.53 6.32
CA GLY A 48 23.79 -11.13 6.10
C GLY A 48 23.50 -9.64 6.30
N ARG A 49 24.53 -8.80 6.50
CA ARG A 49 24.37 -7.34 6.69
C ARG A 49 23.92 -6.63 5.42
N SER A 50 24.22 -7.20 4.26
CA SER A 50 23.71 -6.74 2.97
C SER A 50 23.61 -7.93 2.02
N ILE A 51 22.84 -7.79 0.94
CA ILE A 51 22.82 -8.77 -0.14
C ILE A 51 23.13 -8.09 -1.48
N PRO A 52 23.73 -8.80 -2.45
CA PRO A 52 23.87 -8.35 -3.82
C PRO A 52 22.53 -7.95 -4.43
N ALA A 53 22.48 -6.78 -5.10
CA ALA A 53 21.24 -6.28 -5.73
C ALA A 53 21.45 -5.57 -7.07
N ARG A 54 22.66 -5.05 -7.34
CA ARG A 54 23.00 -4.36 -8.60
C ARG A 54 23.49 -5.36 -9.63
N ALA A 55 23.32 -5.06 -10.92
CA ALA A 55 23.75 -5.95 -12.01
C ALA A 55 25.22 -6.39 -11.89
N SER A 56 26.13 -5.47 -11.58
CA SER A 56 27.54 -5.80 -11.35
C SER A 56 27.79 -6.69 -10.14
N SER A 57 27.02 -6.53 -9.05
CA SER A 57 27.10 -7.38 -7.87
C SER A 57 26.45 -8.75 -8.10
N ILE A 58 25.40 -8.83 -8.93
CA ILE A 58 24.78 -10.09 -9.32
C ILE A 58 25.74 -10.88 -10.20
N HIS A 59 26.41 -10.21 -11.15
CA HIS A 59 27.45 -10.84 -11.96
C HIS A 59 28.62 -11.36 -11.10
N ALA A 60 29.01 -10.62 -10.05
CA ALA A 60 30.00 -11.09 -9.09
C ALA A 60 29.57 -12.39 -8.39
N VAL A 61 28.28 -12.61 -8.16
CA VAL A 61 27.78 -13.84 -7.53
C VAL A 61 27.95 -15.06 -8.45
N THR A 62 27.74 -14.88 -9.76
CA THR A 62 28.02 -15.93 -10.75
C THR A 62 29.48 -16.39 -10.68
N GLU A 63 30.43 -15.45 -10.63
CA GLU A 63 31.85 -15.79 -10.49
C GLU A 63 32.19 -16.39 -9.12
N ILE A 64 31.49 -16.00 -8.06
CA ILE A 64 31.65 -16.63 -6.74
C ILE A 64 31.20 -18.10 -6.78
N GLU A 65 30.09 -18.42 -7.45
CA GLU A 65 29.64 -19.81 -7.62
C GLU A 65 30.71 -20.64 -8.35
N ILE A 66 31.31 -20.10 -9.40
CA ILE A 66 32.41 -20.73 -10.14
C ILE A 66 33.64 -20.93 -9.25
N ALA A 67 34.09 -19.89 -8.54
CA ALA A 67 35.25 -19.93 -7.65
C ALA A 67 35.10 -20.99 -6.55
N LEU A 68 33.89 -21.09 -5.99
CA LEU A 68 33.53 -22.03 -4.93
C LEU A 68 33.08 -23.39 -5.49
N GLY A 69 33.03 -23.56 -6.81
CA GLY A 69 32.60 -24.77 -7.51
C GLY A 69 31.23 -25.26 -7.04
N LEU A 70 30.29 -24.33 -6.90
CA LEU A 70 28.89 -24.60 -6.62
C LEU A 70 28.15 -24.94 -7.90
N GLU A 71 26.98 -25.58 -7.76
CA GLU A 71 26.05 -25.73 -8.88
C GLU A 71 25.67 -24.35 -9.41
N PRO A 72 25.61 -24.17 -10.75
CA PRO A 72 25.20 -22.91 -11.37
C PRO A 72 23.87 -22.42 -10.82
N ASP A 73 23.76 -21.11 -10.59
CA ASP A 73 22.58 -20.43 -10.06
C ASP A 73 22.18 -20.79 -8.61
N SER A 74 22.96 -21.60 -7.89
CA SER A 74 22.62 -22.00 -6.52
C SER A 74 22.49 -20.82 -5.55
N LEU A 75 23.45 -19.90 -5.54
CA LEU A 75 23.39 -18.66 -4.75
C LEU A 75 22.48 -17.62 -5.40
N LEU A 76 22.44 -17.55 -6.74
CA LEU A 76 21.54 -16.65 -7.47
C LEU A 76 20.06 -16.94 -7.19
N ASN A 77 19.68 -18.22 -7.09
CA ASN A 77 18.32 -18.62 -6.75
C ASN A 77 17.95 -18.25 -5.31
N LEU A 78 18.89 -18.33 -4.36
CA LEU A 78 18.68 -17.81 -3.01
C LEU A 78 18.49 -16.29 -2.99
N LEU A 79 19.18 -15.53 -3.86
CA LEU A 79 18.93 -14.10 -4.01
C LEU A 79 17.56 -13.79 -4.61
N LYS A 80 17.10 -14.59 -5.58
CA LYS A 80 15.74 -14.48 -6.14
C LYS A 80 14.69 -14.76 -5.06
N GLN A 81 14.85 -15.85 -4.30
CA GLN A 81 13.95 -16.19 -3.20
C GLN A 81 13.92 -15.09 -2.13
N ALA A 82 15.08 -14.60 -1.67
CA ALA A 82 15.13 -13.51 -0.69
C ALA A 82 14.46 -12.23 -1.19
N LYS A 83 14.50 -11.97 -2.51
CA LYS A 83 13.76 -10.86 -3.13
C LYS A 83 12.25 -11.14 -3.13
N GLU A 84 11.81 -12.33 -3.49
CA GLU A 84 10.40 -12.75 -3.49
C GLU A 84 9.80 -12.72 -2.08
N GLU A 85 10.51 -13.22 -1.07
CA GLU A 85 10.11 -13.16 0.33
C GLU A 85 9.95 -11.71 0.81
N ARG A 86 10.90 -10.83 0.48
CA ARG A 86 10.76 -9.39 0.80
C ARG A 86 9.58 -8.74 0.08
N VAL A 87 9.32 -9.15 -1.16
CA VAL A 87 8.16 -8.69 -1.92
C VAL A 87 6.85 -9.19 -1.29
N GLY A 88 6.82 -10.43 -0.79
CA GLY A 88 5.70 -11.01 -0.04
C GLY A 88 5.44 -10.29 1.29
N VAL A 89 6.47 -10.09 2.12
CA VAL A 89 6.37 -9.34 3.38
C VAL A 89 5.88 -7.91 3.14
N ARG A 90 6.35 -7.25 2.08
CA ARG A 90 5.85 -5.92 1.67
C ARG A 90 4.40 -5.97 1.20
N ALA A 91 4.03 -6.96 0.39
CA ALA A 91 2.66 -7.14 -0.07
C ALA A 91 1.71 -7.36 1.10
N SER A 92 2.10 -8.18 2.08
CA SER A 92 1.36 -8.39 3.33
C SER A 92 1.23 -7.07 4.12
N GLY A 93 2.32 -6.35 4.40
CA GLY A 93 2.25 -5.07 5.11
C GLY A 93 1.45 -3.98 4.38
N MET A 94 1.43 -4.03 3.05
CA MET A 94 0.60 -3.16 2.21
C MET A 94 -0.87 -3.58 2.20
N ALA A 95 -1.15 -4.86 2.14
CA ALA A 95 -2.51 -5.40 2.25
C ALA A 95 -3.15 -4.94 3.56
N ARG A 96 -2.44 -5.04 4.68
CA ARG A 96 -2.92 -4.52 5.98
C ARG A 96 -3.25 -3.03 5.92
N ALA A 97 -2.47 -2.24 5.18
CA ALA A 97 -2.71 -0.81 5.03
C ALA A 97 -3.88 -0.49 4.08
N LEU A 98 -4.22 -1.37 3.15
CA LEU A 98 -5.32 -1.19 2.21
C LEU A 98 -6.58 -1.89 2.75
N PRO A 99 -7.79 -1.56 2.27
CA PRO A 99 -9.00 -2.28 2.66
C PRO A 99 -9.10 -3.67 1.99
N VAL A 100 -7.96 -4.35 1.72
CA VAL A 100 -7.91 -5.58 0.91
C VAL A 100 -6.90 -6.59 1.43
N SER A 101 -7.14 -7.86 1.13
CA SER A 101 -6.24 -8.96 1.45
C SER A 101 -4.99 -9.00 0.55
N GLU A 102 -4.00 -9.78 0.98
CA GLU A 102 -2.76 -10.04 0.20
C GLU A 102 -3.05 -10.59 -1.20
N LEU A 103 -4.14 -11.36 -1.36
CA LEU A 103 -4.59 -11.87 -2.64
C LEU A 103 -4.84 -10.73 -3.65
N VAL A 104 -5.43 -9.62 -3.21
CA VAL A 104 -5.74 -8.48 -4.09
C VAL A 104 -4.47 -7.74 -4.52
N VAL A 105 -3.50 -7.61 -3.63
CA VAL A 105 -2.18 -7.05 -3.97
C VAL A 105 -1.46 -7.94 -4.98
N ASN A 106 -1.56 -9.27 -4.83
CA ASN A 106 -0.98 -10.22 -5.75
C ASN A 106 -1.70 -10.24 -7.11
N MET A 107 -3.03 -10.13 -7.13
CA MET A 107 -3.81 -9.99 -8.37
C MET A 107 -3.45 -8.71 -9.10
N ALA A 108 -3.33 -7.56 -8.42
CA ALA A 108 -2.87 -6.33 -9.04
C ALA A 108 -1.51 -6.54 -9.74
N ARG A 109 -0.57 -7.22 -9.07
CA ARG A 109 0.74 -7.56 -9.64
C ARG A 109 0.64 -8.46 -10.86
N ALA A 110 -0.21 -9.49 -10.82
CA ALA A 110 -0.45 -10.39 -11.96
C ALA A 110 -1.03 -9.64 -13.17
N PHE A 111 -1.83 -8.60 -12.92
CA PHE A 111 -2.32 -7.66 -13.93
C PHE A 111 -1.31 -6.58 -14.31
N GLY A 112 -0.04 -6.68 -13.90
CA GLY A 112 1.00 -5.70 -14.23
C GLY A 112 0.80 -4.33 -13.56
N LEU A 113 0.00 -4.26 -12.51
CA LEU A 113 -0.18 -3.08 -11.66
C LEU A 113 0.66 -3.22 -10.39
N SER A 114 1.20 -2.10 -9.91
CA SER A 114 1.96 -2.08 -8.66
C SER A 114 1.62 -0.84 -7.86
N PHE A 115 1.27 -1.03 -6.60
CA PHE A 115 1.13 0.07 -5.63
C PHE A 115 2.49 0.70 -5.29
N GLU A 116 3.60 0.08 -5.71
CA GLU A 116 4.93 0.70 -5.78
C GLU A 116 5.17 1.33 -7.18
N SER A 117 4.15 1.93 -7.81
CA SER A 117 4.18 2.46 -9.19
C SER A 117 5.30 3.48 -9.46
N GLY A 118 5.91 4.01 -8.41
CA GLY A 118 6.80 5.17 -8.47
C GLY A 118 6.04 6.48 -8.27
N THR A 119 4.77 6.40 -7.89
CA THR A 119 3.94 7.55 -7.57
C THR A 119 3.92 7.78 -6.07
N ARG A 120 4.16 9.01 -5.62
CA ARG A 120 3.97 9.43 -4.24
C ARG A 120 2.84 10.45 -4.19
N VAL A 121 1.70 10.06 -3.62
CA VAL A 121 0.62 11.00 -3.31
C VAL A 121 1.12 11.98 -2.24
N VAL A 122 0.88 13.27 -2.42
CA VAL A 122 1.32 14.34 -1.52
C VAL A 122 0.16 15.09 -0.89
N SER A 123 -0.95 15.25 -1.62
CA SER A 123 -2.21 15.77 -1.10
C SER A 123 -3.35 14.91 -1.65
N LEU A 124 -4.33 14.62 -0.80
CA LEU A 124 -5.48 13.80 -1.13
C LEU A 124 -6.76 14.46 -0.63
N HIS A 125 -7.69 14.73 -1.53
CA HIS A 125 -9.00 15.30 -1.24
C HIS A 125 -10.06 14.29 -1.62
N CYS A 126 -10.89 13.90 -0.67
CA CYS A 126 -11.94 12.90 -0.86
C CYS A 126 -13.27 13.44 -0.36
N LEU A 127 -14.23 13.49 -1.29
CA LEU A 127 -15.61 13.89 -1.04
C LEU A 127 -16.48 12.67 -1.24
N LEU A 128 -17.20 12.23 -0.22
CA LEU A 128 -18.23 11.19 -0.31
C LEU A 128 -19.61 11.85 -0.29
N GLU A 129 -20.47 11.48 -1.23
CA GLU A 129 -21.88 11.88 -1.24
C GLU A 129 -22.74 10.70 -0.76
N VAL A 130 -23.62 10.95 0.21
CA VAL A 130 -24.54 9.95 0.79
C VAL A 130 -25.98 10.33 0.47
N GLY A 131 -26.73 9.38 -0.08
CA GLY A 131 -28.12 9.59 -0.51
C GLY A 131 -29.14 9.59 0.64
N PRO A 132 -30.43 9.85 0.33
CA PRO A 132 -31.50 9.93 1.34
C PRO A 132 -31.79 8.61 2.06
N ASP A 133 -31.35 7.49 1.49
CA ASP A 133 -31.39 6.15 2.11
C ASP A 133 -30.17 5.87 3.00
N GLY A 134 -29.30 6.86 3.21
CA GLY A 134 -28.09 6.72 4.04
C GLY A 134 -27.00 5.89 3.37
N VAL A 135 -27.09 5.64 2.06
CA VAL A 135 -26.12 4.84 1.31
C VAL A 135 -25.27 5.76 0.43
N GLU A 136 -23.97 5.49 0.38
CA GLU A 136 -23.03 6.16 -0.50
C GLU A 136 -23.46 6.13 -1.98
N ARG A 137 -23.25 7.25 -2.69
CA ARG A 137 -23.63 7.42 -4.10
C ARG A 137 -22.42 7.62 -4.97
N THR A 138 -21.72 8.71 -4.74
CA THR A 138 -20.50 9.04 -5.46
C THR A 138 -19.39 9.36 -4.50
N GLN A 139 -18.16 9.21 -4.98
CA GLN A 139 -17.00 9.69 -4.26
C GLN A 139 -16.01 10.31 -5.22
N SER A 140 -15.78 11.62 -5.07
CA SER A 140 -14.77 12.32 -5.86
C SER A 140 -13.43 12.25 -5.15
N VAL A 141 -12.40 11.79 -5.86
CA VAL A 141 -11.04 11.66 -5.32
C VAL A 141 -10.09 12.48 -6.18
N ARG A 142 -9.54 13.54 -5.59
CA ARG A 142 -8.52 14.38 -6.21
C ARG A 142 -7.20 14.17 -5.49
N SER A 143 -6.17 13.86 -6.25
CA SER A 143 -4.83 13.60 -5.71
C SER A 143 -3.79 14.44 -6.43
N THR A 144 -2.90 15.06 -5.66
CA THR A 144 -1.64 15.58 -6.18
C THR A 144 -0.58 14.52 -5.93
N LEU A 145 0.19 14.18 -6.96
CA LEU A 145 1.19 13.13 -6.91
C LEU A 145 2.51 13.58 -7.51
N VAL A 146 3.61 13.07 -6.97
CA VAL A 146 4.98 13.33 -7.43
C VAL A 146 5.63 12.02 -7.83
N ALA A 147 6.24 11.99 -9.01
CA ALA A 147 6.97 10.82 -9.48
C ALA A 147 8.32 10.66 -8.76
N SER A 148 8.61 9.46 -8.26
CA SER A 148 9.87 9.12 -7.58
C SER A 148 10.92 8.56 -8.54
N ARG A 149 10.53 8.22 -9.78
CA ARG A 149 11.40 7.72 -10.85
C ARG A 149 10.94 8.25 -12.21
N ALA A 150 11.74 8.06 -13.24
CA ALA A 150 11.35 8.38 -14.61
C ALA A 150 10.37 7.33 -15.19
N GLY A 151 9.50 7.76 -16.09
CA GLY A 151 8.58 6.89 -16.83
C GLY A 151 7.33 6.49 -16.05
N VAL A 152 6.96 7.22 -14.99
CA VAL A 152 5.73 6.96 -14.23
C VAL A 152 4.55 7.43 -15.07
N ALA A 153 3.77 6.50 -15.61
CA ALA A 153 2.64 6.79 -16.49
C ALA A 153 1.28 6.39 -15.91
N SER A 154 1.25 5.53 -14.89
CA SER A 154 0.01 5.08 -14.25
C SER A 154 0.23 4.67 -12.80
N PHE A 155 -0.86 4.54 -12.06
CA PHE A 155 -0.88 3.98 -10.70
C PHE A 155 -2.20 3.25 -10.42
N PRO A 156 -2.20 2.19 -9.60
CA PRO A 156 -3.43 1.49 -9.23
C PRO A 156 -4.19 2.22 -8.13
N ILE A 157 -5.51 2.08 -8.17
CA ILE A 157 -6.45 2.45 -7.11
C ILE A 157 -7.32 1.25 -6.75
N VAL A 158 -7.77 1.18 -5.51
CA VAL A 158 -8.67 0.14 -5.02
C VAL A 158 -9.77 0.76 -4.20
N HIS A 159 -11.01 0.41 -4.51
CA HIS A 159 -12.19 0.80 -3.74
C HIS A 159 -12.90 -0.45 -3.22
N HIS A 160 -13.19 -0.45 -1.93
CA HIS A 160 -13.95 -1.47 -1.22
C HIS A 160 -15.28 -0.87 -0.77
N GLN A 161 -16.37 -1.47 -1.21
CA GLN A 161 -17.71 -1.13 -0.74
C GLN A 161 -18.08 -2.06 0.41
N PHE A 162 -18.27 -1.50 1.61
CA PHE A 162 -18.43 -2.33 2.81
C PHE A 162 -19.88 -2.79 3.02
N VAL A 163 -20.31 -3.74 2.21
CA VAL A 163 -21.67 -4.30 2.20
C VAL A 163 -21.63 -5.83 2.15
N SER A 164 -22.73 -6.49 2.50
CA SER A 164 -22.82 -7.97 2.44
C SER A 164 -23.04 -8.50 1.03
N ASP A 165 -23.64 -7.71 0.15
CA ASP A 165 -24.05 -8.12 -1.18
C ASP A 165 -22.85 -8.19 -2.13
N ALA A 166 -22.90 -9.09 -3.12
CA ALA A 166 -21.88 -9.17 -4.15
C ALA A 166 -22.06 -8.01 -5.15
N VAL A 167 -21.33 -6.92 -4.92
CA VAL A 167 -21.44 -5.68 -5.70
C VAL A 167 -20.08 -5.17 -6.15
N THR A 168 -20.04 -4.24 -7.10
CA THR A 168 -18.77 -3.64 -7.51
C THR A 168 -18.99 -2.17 -7.85
N PRO A 169 -18.25 -1.24 -7.21
CA PRO A 169 -18.30 0.17 -7.61
C PRO A 169 -17.60 0.37 -8.96
N THR A 170 -18.02 1.37 -9.72
CA THR A 170 -17.34 1.76 -10.96
C THR A 170 -16.50 3.01 -10.74
N VAL A 171 -15.54 3.25 -11.63
CA VAL A 171 -14.68 4.43 -11.58
C VAL A 171 -14.65 5.10 -12.95
N GLU A 172 -14.81 6.42 -12.95
CA GLU A 172 -14.61 7.28 -14.12
C GLU A 172 -13.46 8.27 -13.88
N ALA A 173 -12.74 8.61 -14.95
CA ALA A 173 -11.75 9.68 -14.89
C ALA A 173 -12.44 11.04 -15.01
N VAL A 174 -11.95 12.03 -14.28
CA VAL A 174 -12.49 13.39 -14.26
C VAL A 174 -11.47 14.40 -14.78
N LEU A 175 -10.25 14.39 -14.23
CA LEU A 175 -9.22 15.37 -14.58
C LEU A 175 -7.82 14.76 -14.56
N GLY A 176 -7.00 15.11 -15.55
CA GLY A 176 -5.56 14.80 -15.54
C GLY A 176 -5.21 13.32 -15.74
N CYS A 177 -6.21 12.47 -15.99
CA CYS A 177 -6.04 11.04 -16.19
C CYS A 177 -7.12 10.43 -17.09
N THR A 178 -6.93 9.16 -17.43
CA THR A 178 -7.93 8.22 -17.94
C THR A 178 -7.97 6.97 -17.08
N ILE A 179 -9.05 6.19 -17.15
CA ILE A 179 -9.10 4.86 -16.52
C ILE A 179 -8.65 3.82 -17.54
N GLY A 180 -7.60 3.09 -17.19
CA GLY A 180 -7.04 2.01 -17.99
C GLY A 180 -7.71 0.67 -17.65
N ARG A 181 -6.88 -0.33 -17.31
CA ARG A 181 -7.36 -1.66 -16.94
C ARG A 181 -8.18 -1.61 -15.66
N THR A 182 -9.27 -2.37 -15.64
CA THR A 182 -10.11 -2.55 -14.46
C THR A 182 -10.28 -4.03 -14.15
N LEU A 183 -10.30 -4.37 -12.86
CA LEU A 183 -10.56 -5.72 -12.37
C LEU A 183 -11.67 -5.65 -11.31
N PRO A 184 -12.93 -5.92 -11.69
CA PRO A 184 -14.04 -6.03 -10.75
C PRO A 184 -13.97 -7.33 -9.97
N MET A 185 -14.31 -7.28 -8.68
CA MET A 185 -14.31 -8.42 -7.76
C MET A 185 -15.57 -8.38 -6.88
N PRO A 186 -16.74 -8.75 -7.43
CA PRO A 186 -18.03 -8.58 -6.76
C PRO A 186 -18.15 -9.34 -5.45
N ASP A 187 -17.65 -10.59 -5.40
CA ASP A 187 -17.66 -11.41 -4.17
C ASP A 187 -16.80 -10.85 -3.03
N ARG A 188 -15.98 -9.84 -3.33
CA ARG A 188 -15.15 -9.12 -2.36
C ARG A 188 -15.55 -7.66 -2.23
N GLN A 189 -16.59 -7.22 -2.94
CA GLN A 189 -17.05 -5.84 -2.98
C GLN A 189 -15.95 -4.85 -3.40
N LEU A 190 -15.05 -5.27 -4.30
CA LEU A 190 -13.86 -4.51 -4.68
C LEU A 190 -13.83 -4.15 -6.16
N GLN A 191 -13.29 -2.96 -6.44
CA GLN A 191 -12.87 -2.53 -7.77
C GLN A 191 -11.39 -2.15 -7.72
N LEU A 192 -10.55 -2.87 -8.48
CA LEU A 192 -9.19 -2.45 -8.79
C LEU A 192 -9.19 -1.74 -10.15
N ALA A 193 -8.57 -0.57 -10.24
CA ALA A 193 -8.45 0.15 -11.51
C ALA A 193 -7.06 0.76 -11.67
N GLU A 194 -6.63 0.88 -12.92
CA GLU A 194 -5.45 1.63 -13.31
C GLU A 194 -5.85 3.07 -13.64
N VAL A 195 -5.26 4.04 -12.94
CA VAL A 195 -5.34 5.45 -13.32
C VAL A 195 -4.13 5.76 -14.18
N VAL A 196 -4.37 6.09 -15.45
CA VAL A 196 -3.34 6.44 -16.43
C VAL A 196 -3.23 7.95 -16.51
N LEU A 197 -2.04 8.49 -16.29
CA LEU A 197 -1.77 9.92 -16.38
C LEU A 197 -1.76 10.37 -17.85
N ASN A 198 -2.22 11.59 -18.12
CA ASN A 198 -2.23 12.15 -19.49
C ASN A 198 -0.84 12.24 -20.15
N ARG A 199 0.22 12.17 -19.34
CA ARG A 199 1.60 12.07 -19.80
C ARG A 199 2.44 11.29 -18.80
N PRO A 200 3.50 10.60 -19.24
CA PRO A 200 4.53 10.09 -18.34
C PRO A 200 5.20 11.22 -17.55
N LEU A 201 5.52 10.95 -16.30
CA LEU A 201 6.26 11.84 -15.42
C LEU A 201 7.72 11.41 -15.29
N THR A 202 8.61 12.40 -15.20
CA THR A 202 9.99 12.21 -14.78
C THR A 202 10.15 12.44 -13.28
N ARG A 203 11.25 11.97 -12.70
CA ARG A 203 11.50 12.07 -11.25
C ARG A 203 11.38 13.53 -10.78
N GLY A 204 10.59 13.75 -9.74
CA GLY A 204 10.35 15.06 -9.14
C GLY A 204 9.20 15.86 -9.76
N GLN A 205 8.72 15.49 -10.97
CA GLN A 205 7.55 16.14 -11.55
C GLN A 205 6.29 15.78 -10.79
N ALA A 206 5.38 16.75 -10.71
CA ALA A 206 4.06 16.59 -10.13
C ALA A 206 2.97 16.55 -11.21
N ALA A 207 1.87 15.88 -10.88
CA ALA A 207 0.61 15.97 -11.62
C ALA A 207 -0.56 15.95 -10.63
N MET A 208 -1.72 16.39 -11.11
CA MET A 208 -2.98 16.21 -10.43
C MET A 208 -3.80 15.19 -11.22
N ALA A 209 -4.42 14.26 -10.51
CA ALA A 209 -5.36 13.29 -11.07
C ALA A 209 -6.64 13.29 -10.23
N GLU A 210 -7.78 13.37 -10.91
CA GLU A 210 -9.10 13.28 -10.31
C GLU A 210 -9.90 12.19 -11.01
N TYR A 211 -10.55 11.36 -10.19
CA TYR A 211 -11.50 10.37 -10.65
C TYR A 211 -12.70 10.36 -9.72
N ARG A 212 -13.81 9.83 -10.21
CA ARG A 212 -15.03 9.65 -9.42
C ARG A 212 -15.37 8.18 -9.35
N VAL A 213 -15.74 7.74 -8.16
CA VAL A 213 -16.29 6.42 -7.89
C VAL A 213 -17.80 6.54 -7.89
N PHE A 214 -18.50 5.62 -8.54
CA PHE A 214 -19.93 5.41 -8.35
C PHE A 214 -20.10 4.12 -7.57
N TRP A 215 -20.69 4.25 -6.38
CA TRP A 215 -20.95 3.12 -5.52
C TRP A 215 -22.15 2.33 -6.04
N ALA A 216 -22.07 1.01 -5.94
CA ALA A 216 -23.18 0.17 -6.35
C ALA A 216 -24.37 0.34 -5.40
N PRO A 217 -25.62 0.16 -5.86
CA PRO A 217 -26.77 0.13 -4.96
C PRO A 217 -26.59 -0.89 -3.84
N SER A 218 -27.04 -0.54 -2.63
CA SER A 218 -26.97 -1.38 -1.44
C SER A 218 -28.14 -1.05 -0.51
N THR A 219 -28.58 -2.03 0.29
CA THR A 219 -29.53 -1.79 1.38
C THR A 219 -28.86 -1.49 2.72
N THR A 220 -27.54 -1.65 2.81
CA THR A 220 -26.75 -1.38 4.03
C THR A 220 -26.39 0.10 4.09
N PRO A 221 -26.85 0.85 5.11
CA PRO A 221 -26.45 2.25 5.29
C PRO A 221 -24.93 2.37 5.47
N THR A 222 -24.33 3.36 4.80
CA THR A 222 -22.92 3.68 4.97
C THR A 222 -22.72 4.32 6.33
N THR A 223 -21.64 3.95 7.04
CA THR A 223 -21.32 4.48 8.38
C THR A 223 -19.88 4.98 8.48
N ARG A 224 -19.13 4.96 7.37
CA ARG A 224 -17.72 5.33 7.36
C ARG A 224 -17.24 5.86 6.01
N HIS A 225 -16.25 6.74 6.06
CA HIS A 225 -15.47 7.22 4.93
C HIS A 225 -13.99 7.19 5.30
N GLU A 226 -13.24 6.23 4.76
CA GLU A 226 -11.87 5.95 5.20
C GLU A 226 -10.84 6.09 4.06
N ARG A 227 -9.61 6.46 4.44
CA ARG A 227 -8.44 6.54 3.56
C ARG A 227 -7.19 5.95 4.19
N SER A 228 -6.55 5.08 3.43
CA SER A 228 -5.21 4.60 3.73
C SER A 228 -4.16 5.64 3.35
N VAL A 229 -3.34 6.00 4.32
CA VAL A 229 -2.16 6.83 4.16
C VAL A 229 -0.94 5.92 4.25
N ALA A 230 -0.40 5.49 3.11
CA ALA A 230 0.77 4.59 3.07
C ALA A 230 2.09 5.29 3.42
N ARG A 231 2.14 6.61 3.22
CA ARG A 231 3.27 7.52 3.51
C ARG A 231 2.69 8.86 3.91
N VAL A 232 3.42 9.62 4.72
CA VAL A 232 2.97 10.95 5.18
C VAL A 232 2.46 11.79 4.02
N LEU A 233 1.20 12.20 4.09
CA LEU A 233 0.60 13.19 3.19
C LEU A 233 0.82 14.57 3.76
N ARG A 234 1.10 15.56 2.92
CA ARG A 234 1.14 16.96 3.36
C ARG A 234 -0.23 17.46 3.78
N GLU A 235 -1.26 16.95 3.12
CA GLU A 235 -2.64 17.34 3.36
C GLU A 235 -3.56 16.17 3.02
N LEU A 236 -4.43 15.81 3.95
CA LEU A 236 -5.55 14.90 3.75
C LEU A 236 -6.84 15.65 4.07
N VAL A 237 -7.75 15.73 3.10
CA VAL A 237 -9.09 16.26 3.27
C VAL A 237 -10.08 15.12 3.12
N LEU A 238 -10.83 14.85 4.19
CA LEU A 238 -11.99 13.95 4.18
C LEU A 238 -13.24 14.80 4.33
N GLN A 239 -14.19 14.64 3.42
CA GLN A 239 -15.49 15.29 3.48
C GLN A 239 -16.60 14.29 3.17
N VAL A 240 -17.72 14.43 3.88
CA VAL A 240 -18.97 13.73 3.59
C VAL A 240 -20.08 14.76 3.44
N ASP A 241 -20.79 14.68 2.32
CA ASP A 241 -22.01 15.42 2.06
C ASP A 241 -23.19 14.45 2.18
N PHE A 242 -24.01 14.64 3.20
CA PHE A 242 -25.22 13.87 3.46
C PHE A 242 -26.42 14.47 2.73
N ASP A 243 -27.43 13.64 2.45
CA ASP A 243 -28.73 14.16 2.04
C ASP A 243 -29.35 14.97 3.20
N PRO A 244 -29.85 16.20 2.95
CA PRO A 244 -30.45 17.02 4.00
C PRO A 244 -31.63 16.38 4.74
N LYS A 245 -32.28 15.35 4.16
CA LYS A 245 -33.38 14.60 4.78
C LYS A 245 -32.90 13.47 5.69
N ARG A 246 -31.59 13.19 5.73
CA ARG A 246 -31.02 12.13 6.56
C ARG A 246 -29.61 12.50 7.01
N LEU A 247 -29.54 13.17 8.17
CA LEU A 247 -28.29 13.53 8.83
C LEU A 247 -27.90 12.47 9.87
N PRO A 248 -26.59 12.26 10.13
CA PRO A 248 -26.15 11.36 11.19
C PRO A 248 -26.40 11.97 12.58
N ALA A 249 -26.61 11.11 13.57
CA ALA A 249 -26.74 11.51 14.98
C ALA A 249 -25.40 11.97 15.56
N SER A 250 -24.30 11.31 15.18
CA SER A 250 -22.96 11.65 15.61
C SER A 250 -21.95 11.39 14.50
N VAL A 251 -20.87 12.18 14.48
CA VAL A 251 -19.72 11.96 13.59
C VAL A 251 -18.44 12.03 14.41
N THR A 252 -17.55 11.07 14.21
CA THR A 252 -16.22 11.05 14.79
C THR A 252 -15.17 10.93 13.70
N TYR A 253 -14.01 11.54 13.93
CA TYR A 253 -12.80 11.25 13.18
C TYR A 253 -11.91 10.33 14.01
N SER A 254 -11.32 9.33 13.36
CA SER A 254 -10.35 8.43 14.00
C SER A 254 -9.18 8.10 13.08
N VAL A 255 -8.07 7.67 13.69
CA VAL A 255 -6.91 7.12 12.99
C VAL A 255 -6.44 5.83 13.65
N ARG A 256 -6.27 4.78 12.84
CA ARG A 256 -5.72 3.47 13.25
C ARG A 256 -4.50 3.10 12.41
N ASN A 257 -3.66 2.15 12.84
CA ASN A 257 -2.41 1.89 12.10
C ASN A 257 -2.67 1.19 10.75
N ASN A 258 -3.68 0.34 10.68
CA ASN A 258 -4.00 -0.49 9.54
C ASN A 258 -5.46 -1.00 9.63
N TYR A 259 -5.98 -1.66 8.59
CA TYR A 259 -7.37 -2.15 8.55
C TYR A 259 -7.63 -3.38 9.45
N ASP A 260 -6.59 -4.06 9.95
CA ASP A 260 -6.76 -5.17 10.91
C ASP A 260 -6.92 -4.68 12.35
N ASP A 261 -6.53 -3.43 12.62
CA ASP A 261 -6.74 -2.82 13.94
C ASP A 261 -8.24 -2.53 14.11
N PRO A 262 -8.82 -2.75 15.31
CA PRO A 262 -10.24 -2.53 15.53
C PRO A 262 -10.59 -1.04 15.34
N PRO A 263 -11.82 -0.70 14.87
CA PRO A 263 -12.23 0.69 14.64
C PRO A 263 -12.11 1.59 15.87
N GLU A 264 -12.22 1.03 17.06
CA GLU A 264 -12.11 1.73 18.35
C GLU A 264 -10.66 2.05 18.73
N ALA A 265 -9.67 1.39 18.11
CA ALA A 265 -8.26 1.67 18.37
C ALA A 265 -7.85 2.99 17.74
N GLY A 266 -7.57 4.00 18.58
CA GLY A 266 -7.04 5.28 18.12
C GLY A 266 -7.54 6.47 18.93
N VAL A 267 -7.22 7.66 18.45
CA VAL A 267 -7.77 8.92 18.96
C VAL A 267 -9.09 9.18 18.24
N HIS A 268 -10.16 9.39 19.01
CA HIS A 268 -11.47 9.76 18.49
C HIS A 268 -11.73 11.25 18.73
N LEU A 269 -12.03 11.98 17.67
CA LEU A 269 -12.38 13.40 17.72
C LEU A 269 -13.82 13.57 17.26
N PRO A 270 -14.77 13.98 18.13
CA PRO A 270 -16.12 14.29 17.69
C PRO A 270 -16.11 15.48 16.74
N LEU A 271 -16.92 15.40 15.69
CA LEU A 271 -17.07 16.44 14.67
C LEU A 271 -18.53 16.85 14.54
N LYS A 272 -18.74 18.14 14.29
CA LYS A 272 -20.07 18.69 14.09
C LYS A 272 -20.40 18.75 12.60
N VAL A 273 -21.57 18.22 12.24
CA VAL A 273 -22.16 18.43 10.91
C VAL A 273 -22.62 19.89 10.80
N THR A 274 -22.20 20.56 9.72
CA THR A 274 -22.59 21.95 9.41
C THR A 274 -23.40 21.96 8.11
N GLY A 275 -24.67 22.37 8.20
CA GLY A 275 -25.61 22.16 7.12
C GLY A 275 -25.85 20.66 6.93
N SER A 276 -25.48 20.13 5.76
CA SER A 276 -25.54 18.69 5.46
C SER A 276 -24.15 18.07 5.26
N SER A 277 -23.08 18.75 5.70
CA SER A 277 -21.71 18.33 5.42
C SER A 277 -20.85 18.27 6.67
N VAL A 278 -19.87 17.37 6.66
CA VAL A 278 -18.79 17.31 7.64
C VAL A 278 -17.46 17.22 6.91
N GLN A 279 -16.46 17.97 7.37
CA GLN A 279 -15.12 17.97 6.81
C GLN A 279 -14.08 17.87 7.92
N HIS A 280 -13.03 17.10 7.66
CA HIS A 280 -11.85 17.07 8.50
C HIS A 280 -10.59 17.16 7.64
N VAL A 281 -9.68 18.05 8.03
CA VAL A 281 -8.41 18.31 7.33
C VAL A 281 -7.26 17.96 8.27
N VAL A 282 -6.36 17.12 7.79
CA VAL A 282 -5.16 16.70 8.52
C VAL A 282 -3.93 17.15 7.73
N PHE A 283 -3.16 18.06 8.32
CA PHE A 283 -1.84 18.44 7.78
C PHE A 283 -0.76 17.46 8.25
N ASP A 284 0.20 17.17 7.38
CA ASP A 284 1.27 16.20 7.62
C ASP A 284 0.72 14.86 8.17
N ALA A 285 -0.39 14.39 7.60
CA ALA A 285 -1.11 13.20 8.03
C ALA A 285 -0.17 11.98 8.07
N PRO A 286 0.00 11.34 9.25
CA PRO A 286 0.92 10.22 9.42
C PRO A 286 0.45 8.97 8.66
N ARG A 287 1.29 7.94 8.61
CA ARG A 287 0.87 6.64 8.08
C ARG A 287 -0.24 6.06 8.96
N GLY A 288 -1.30 5.58 8.34
CA GLY A 288 -2.44 4.97 9.04
C GLY A 288 -3.68 4.91 8.15
N VAL A 289 -4.78 4.44 8.73
CA VAL A 289 -6.13 4.55 8.15
C VAL A 289 -6.83 5.67 8.87
N HIS A 290 -7.11 6.74 8.13
CA HIS A 290 -7.83 7.92 8.60
C HIS A 290 -9.28 7.80 8.19
N GLY A 291 -10.22 8.08 9.08
CA GLY A 291 -11.64 7.90 8.78
C GLY A 291 -12.55 8.91 9.44
N LEU A 292 -13.64 9.21 8.75
CA LEU A 292 -14.87 9.76 9.34
C LEU A 292 -15.83 8.59 9.57
N HIS A 293 -16.40 8.50 10.76
CA HIS A 293 -17.32 7.46 11.19
C HIS A 293 -18.57 8.12 11.75
N TRP A 294 -19.74 7.52 11.51
CA TRP A 294 -20.99 8.11 11.99
C TRP A 294 -22.02 7.06 12.36
N SER A 295 -22.86 7.43 13.33
CA SER A 295 -24.07 6.68 13.68
C SER A 295 -25.29 7.34 13.06
N TRP A 296 -26.21 6.51 12.57
CA TRP A 296 -27.54 6.97 12.15
C TRP A 296 -28.50 7.09 13.33
N ASP A 297 -28.28 6.28 14.36
CA ASP A 297 -29.09 6.26 15.58
C ASP A 297 -28.40 7.07 16.68
N GLU A 298 -29.17 7.72 17.53
CA GLU A 298 -28.63 8.31 18.76
C GLU A 298 -28.11 7.17 19.65
N GLU A 299 -26.86 7.24 20.11
CA GLU A 299 -26.42 6.34 21.19
C GLU A 299 -27.37 6.56 22.37
N PRO A 300 -27.95 5.50 22.96
CA PRO A 300 -28.76 5.66 24.16
C PRO A 300 -27.88 6.28 25.23
N ASP A 301 -28.31 7.42 25.77
CA ASP A 301 -27.70 8.06 26.95
C ASP A 301 -27.51 6.97 28.01
N VAL A 302 -26.27 6.52 28.19
CA VAL A 302 -25.90 5.76 29.38
C VAL A 302 -25.88 6.79 30.48
N LEU A 303 -27.06 7.06 31.05
CA LEU A 303 -27.23 7.79 32.29
C LEU A 303 -26.24 7.18 33.28
N LEU A 304 -25.19 7.94 33.58
CA LEU A 304 -24.38 7.73 34.77
C LEU A 304 -25.33 7.91 35.96
N ALA A 305 -25.98 6.81 36.34
CA ALA A 305 -26.70 6.72 37.59
C ALA A 305 -25.68 7.06 38.68
N GLY A 306 -25.89 8.21 39.32
CA GLY A 306 -25.09 8.68 40.43
C GLY A 306 -24.96 7.57 41.47
N GLN A 307 -23.72 7.32 41.87
CA GLN A 307 -23.47 6.75 43.19
C GLN A 307 -23.86 7.83 44.20
N ASP A 308 -25.07 7.71 44.72
CA ASP A 308 -25.42 8.16 46.07
C ASP A 308 -26.18 7.00 46.73
N GLY A 309 -25.56 6.43 47.77
CA GLY A 309 -26.05 5.28 48.54
C GLY A 309 -24.92 4.57 49.27
#